data_AF-A0A1Y3ADR0-F1
#
_entry.id   AF-A0A1Y3ADR0-F1
#
_cell.length_a   1.000
_cell.length_b   1.000
_cell.length_c   1.000
_cell.angle_alpha   90.00
_cell.angle_beta   90.00
_cell.angle_gamma   90.00
#
_symmetry.space_group_name_H-M   'P 1'
#
loop_
_entity.id
_entity.type
_entity.pdbx_description
1 polymer ?
#
loop_
_entity_poly.entity_id
_entity_poly.type
_entity_poly.pdbx_seq_one_letter_code
_entity_poly.pdbx_strand_id
1 'polypeptide(L)'
;MAVSLQADHERESETESAPAAAELLDLLGDEYTRRVFEAVSECPRGGRAVAEAADVSRATAYRRLNELRDAGLVTSEYQLAPDGHHREQFVATARHVSISLDDGGIEATVSLDR
;
A
#
# COMPACT_ATOMS: atom_id res chain seq x y z
N MET A 1 -13.79 -39.06 -33.05
CA MET A 1 -14.38 -38.72 -31.74
C MET A 1 -13.34 -37.90 -30.99
N ALA A 2 -13.53 -36.58 -31.03
CA ALA A 2 -12.72 -35.63 -30.28
C ALA A 2 -13.19 -35.62 -28.83
N VAL A 3 -12.25 -35.49 -27.89
CA VAL A 3 -12.33 -34.61 -26.72
C VAL A 3 -10.88 -34.31 -26.36
N SER A 4 -10.44 -33.12 -26.76
CA SER A 4 -9.31 -32.44 -26.15
C SER A 4 -9.78 -31.94 -24.79
N LEU A 5 -9.16 -32.40 -23.71
CA LEU A 5 -9.22 -31.73 -22.42
C LEU A 5 -7.96 -30.90 -22.28
N GLN A 6 -8.10 -29.62 -22.64
CA GLN A 6 -7.20 -28.57 -22.16
C GLN A 6 -7.39 -28.45 -20.65
N ALA A 7 -6.36 -28.80 -19.89
CA ALA A 7 -6.23 -28.45 -18.48
C ALA A 7 -4.73 -28.33 -18.21
N ASP A 8 -4.21 -27.15 -18.55
CA ASP A 8 -3.07 -26.49 -17.90
C ASP A 8 -2.82 -25.19 -18.67
N HIS A 9 -3.88 -24.38 -18.76
CA HIS A 9 -3.67 -22.95 -18.90
C HIS A 9 -3.46 -22.46 -17.47
N GLU A 10 -2.25 -22.67 -16.96
CA GLU A 10 -1.67 -21.80 -15.94
C GLU A 10 -1.86 -20.39 -16.50
N ARG A 11 -2.95 -19.74 -16.08
CA ARG A 11 -3.12 -18.32 -16.32
C ARG A 11 -1.95 -17.69 -15.62
N GLU A 12 -0.96 -17.32 -16.42
CA GLU A 12 -0.07 -16.22 -16.16
C GLU A 12 -0.95 -15.09 -15.62
N SER A 13 -1.11 -15.04 -14.29
CA SER A 13 -1.68 -13.86 -13.65
C SER A 13 -0.63 -12.81 -13.95
N GLU A 14 -1.03 -11.84 -14.77
CA GLU A 14 -0.37 -10.55 -14.86
C GLU A 14 -0.19 -10.06 -13.41
N THR A 15 0.98 -10.36 -12.83
CA THR A 15 1.42 -9.80 -11.56
C THR A 15 1.61 -8.32 -11.84
N GLU A 16 0.53 -7.56 -11.71
CA GLU A 16 0.56 -6.12 -11.60
C GLU A 16 1.32 -5.80 -10.31
N SER A 17 2.66 -5.83 -10.42
CA SER A 17 3.71 -5.50 -9.45
C SER A 17 3.32 -5.44 -7.96
N ALA A 18 2.64 -6.45 -7.43
CA ALA A 18 2.40 -6.55 -5.99
C ALA A 18 3.75 -6.71 -5.28
N PRO A 19 4.00 -6.01 -4.16
CA PRO A 19 5.26 -6.13 -3.44
C PRO A 19 5.49 -7.58 -3.01
N ALA A 20 6.75 -8.03 -3.07
CA ALA A 20 7.09 -9.35 -2.56
C ALA A 20 6.75 -9.45 -1.06
N ALA A 21 6.40 -10.64 -0.57
CA ALA A 21 6.00 -10.82 0.83
C ALA A 21 7.04 -10.29 1.83
N ALA A 22 8.33 -10.49 1.55
CA ALA A 22 9.42 -9.97 2.36
C ALA A 22 9.43 -8.43 2.40
N GLU A 23 9.28 -7.77 1.26
CA GLU A 23 9.26 -6.30 1.16
C GLU A 23 8.08 -5.70 1.95
N LEU A 24 6.90 -6.32 1.84
CA LEU A 24 5.72 -5.88 2.57
C LEU A 24 5.88 -6.07 4.08
N LEU A 25 6.47 -7.18 4.52
CA LEU A 25 6.74 -7.46 5.93
C LEU A 25 7.82 -6.54 6.49
N ASP A 26 8.88 -6.26 5.75
CA ASP A 26 9.93 -5.31 6.14
C ASP A 26 9.35 -3.90 6.28
N LEU A 27 8.51 -3.50 5.31
CA LEU A 27 7.83 -2.21 5.31
C LEU A 27 6.92 -2.04 6.53
N LEU A 28 6.04 -3.01 6.80
CA LEU A 28 5.12 -2.99 7.94
C LEU A 28 5.80 -3.28 9.28
N GLY A 29 6.98 -3.91 9.28
CA GLY A 29 7.82 -4.11 10.45
C GLY A 29 8.40 -2.80 11.00
N ASP A 30 8.67 -1.83 10.11
CA ASP A 30 9.18 -0.51 10.48
C ASP A 30 8.14 0.30 11.27
N GLU A 31 8.55 0.74 12.46
CA GLU A 31 7.69 1.50 13.38
C GLU A 31 7.22 2.84 12.80
N TYR A 32 8.12 3.56 12.11
CA TYR A 32 7.76 4.84 11.52
C TYR A 32 6.80 4.68 10.35
N THR A 33 6.96 3.62 9.56
CA THR A 33 6.00 3.26 8.52
C THR A 33 4.62 3.01 9.12
N ARG A 34 4.51 2.21 10.19
CA ARG A 34 3.22 1.94 10.84
C ARG A 34 2.56 3.21 11.34
N ARG A 35 3.29 4.09 12.03
CA ARG A 35 2.74 5.38 12.49
C ARG A 35 2.25 6.26 11.34
N VAL A 36 3.01 6.29 10.25
CA VAL A 36 2.63 7.06 9.04
C VAL A 36 1.37 6.47 8.40
N PHE A 37 1.29 5.14 8.27
CA PHE A 37 0.11 4.45 7.74
C PHE A 37 -1.12 4.64 8.65
N GLU A 38 -0.97 4.49 9.96
CA GLU A 38 -2.02 4.72 10.96
C GLU A 38 -2.56 6.14 10.86
N ALA A 39 -1.67 7.14 10.75
CA ALA A 39 -2.06 8.52 10.52
C ALA A 39 -2.98 8.61 9.29
N VAL A 40 -2.53 8.27 8.09
CA VAL A 40 -3.38 8.41 6.89
C VAL A 40 -4.61 7.49 6.87
N SER A 41 -4.63 6.42 7.67
CA SER A 41 -5.77 5.51 7.83
C SER A 41 -6.91 6.09 8.68
N GLU A 42 -6.59 6.93 9.67
CA GLU A 42 -7.61 7.64 10.46
C GLU A 42 -8.39 8.65 9.61
N CYS A 43 -7.68 9.42 8.77
CA CYS A 43 -8.27 10.30 7.78
C CYS A 43 -7.21 10.76 6.75
N PRO A 44 -7.64 11.15 5.52
CA PRO A 44 -6.77 11.76 4.53
C PRO A 44 -5.99 12.97 5.07
N ARG A 45 -4.68 13.01 4.79
CA ARG A 45 -3.80 14.08 5.32
C ARG A 45 -2.74 14.47 4.30
N GLY A 46 -2.40 15.77 4.26
CA GLY A 46 -1.21 16.23 3.55
C GLY A 46 0.08 15.85 4.28
N GLY A 47 1.21 15.77 3.57
CA GLY A 47 2.48 15.26 4.13
C GLY A 47 2.97 15.98 5.40
N ARG A 48 2.71 17.29 5.55
CA ARG A 48 3.02 18.02 6.80
C ARG A 48 2.19 17.53 7.98
N ALA A 49 0.88 17.34 7.77
CA ALA A 49 -0.02 16.87 8.82
C ALA A 49 0.27 15.40 9.19
N VAL A 50 0.73 14.59 8.24
CA VAL A 50 1.23 13.23 8.53
C VAL A 50 2.45 13.28 9.43
N ALA A 51 3.44 14.14 9.13
CA ALA A 51 4.64 14.27 9.96
C ALA A 51 4.31 14.68 11.40
N GLU A 52 3.37 15.61 11.58
CA GLU A 52 2.89 16.05 12.89
C GLU A 52 2.14 14.93 13.63
N ALA A 53 1.23 14.22 12.96
CA ALA A 53 0.44 13.15 13.57
C ALA A 53 1.28 11.91 13.93
N ALA A 54 2.25 11.54 13.10
CA ALA A 54 3.11 10.37 13.32
C ALA A 54 4.33 10.66 14.22
N ASP A 55 4.50 11.91 14.68
CA ASP A 55 5.66 12.38 15.46
C ASP A 55 7.00 12.04 14.79
N VAL A 56 7.13 12.41 13.51
CA VAL A 56 8.34 12.17 12.72
C VAL A 56 8.77 13.43 11.97
N SER A 57 10.02 13.43 11.50
CA SER A 57 10.47 14.49 10.59
C SER A 57 9.68 14.46 9.28
N ARG A 58 9.52 15.63 8.65
CA ARG A 58 8.87 15.71 7.32
C ARG A 58 9.55 14.81 6.28
N ALA A 59 10.88 14.76 6.28
CA ALA A 59 11.63 13.91 5.36
C ALA A 59 11.30 12.43 5.58
N THR A 60 11.22 11.99 6.85
CA THR A 60 10.82 10.63 7.21
C THR A 60 9.38 10.35 6.75
N ALA A 61 8.44 11.26 7.01
CA ALA A 61 7.05 11.11 6.60
C ALA A 61 6.92 10.90 5.07
N TYR A 62 7.53 11.78 4.26
CA TYR A 62 7.48 11.64 2.80
C TYR A 62 8.15 10.35 2.31
N ARG A 63 9.28 9.95 2.91
CA ARG A 63 9.93 8.68 2.57
C ARG A 63 8.99 7.50 2.81
N ARG A 64 8.39 7.40 4.00
CA ARG A 64 7.45 6.31 4.34
C ARG A 64 6.16 6.35 3.52
N LEU A 65 5.62 7.54 3.25
CA LEU A 65 4.45 7.69 2.37
C LEU A 65 4.73 7.21 0.95
N ASN A 66 5.92 7.49 0.42
CA ASN A 66 6.31 7.00 -0.90
C ASN A 66 6.45 5.47 -0.89
N GLU A 67 7.13 4.89 0.10
CA GLU A 67 7.26 3.42 0.22
C GLU A 67 5.89 2.73 0.37
N LEU A 68 4.97 3.29 1.16
CA LEU A 68 3.60 2.80 1.29
C LEU A 68 2.81 2.91 -0.01
N ARG A 69 3.03 3.99 -0.78
CA ARG A 69 2.39 4.17 -2.09
C ARG A 69 2.92 3.18 -3.12
N ASP A 70 4.23 2.97 -3.14
CA ASP A 70 4.87 2.03 -4.06
C ASP A 70 4.42 0.58 -3.75
N ALA A 71 4.11 0.28 -2.48
CA ALA A 71 3.48 -0.98 -2.06
C ALA A 71 1.95 -1.05 -2.26
N GLY A 72 1.32 0.01 -2.79
CA GLY A 72 -0.13 0.07 -3.03
C GLY A 72 -1.01 0.24 -1.79
N LEU A 73 -0.41 0.48 -0.61
CA LEU A 73 -1.13 0.64 0.66
C LEU A 73 -1.76 2.04 0.84
N VAL A 74 -1.17 3.02 0.16
CA VAL A 74 -1.57 4.43 0.20
C VAL A 74 -1.62 4.97 -1.23
N THR A 75 -2.53 5.90 -1.51
CA THR A 75 -2.50 6.70 -2.74
C THR A 75 -2.35 8.19 -2.41
N SER A 76 -2.07 9.03 -3.41
CA SER A 76 -2.17 10.48 -3.26
C SER A 76 -3.21 11.07 -4.22
N GLU A 77 -3.94 12.06 -3.70
CA GLU A 77 -4.98 12.78 -4.40
C GLU A 77 -4.76 14.29 -4.24
N TYR A 78 -5.15 15.09 -5.23
CA TYR A 78 -5.12 16.54 -5.14
C TYR A 78 -6.50 17.08 -4.74
N GLN A 79 -6.60 17.66 -3.55
CA GLN A 79 -7.82 18.36 -3.15
C GLN A 79 -7.75 19.82 -3.63
N LEU A 80 -8.79 20.25 -4.33
CA LEU A 80 -8.98 21.65 -4.71
C LEU A 80 -9.40 22.44 -3.47
N ALA A 81 -8.50 23.29 -2.96
CA ALA A 81 -8.84 24.19 -1.88
C ALA A 81 -9.62 25.41 -2.40
N PRO A 82 -10.52 26.03 -1.59
CA PRO A 82 -11.27 27.22 -1.98
C PRO A 82 -10.40 28.43 -2.33
N ASP A 83 -9.14 28.44 -1.89
CA ASP A 83 -8.13 29.47 -2.18
C ASP A 83 -7.42 29.26 -3.53
N GLY A 84 -7.74 28.19 -4.27
CA GLY A 84 -7.14 27.85 -5.57
C GLY A 84 -5.81 27.10 -5.47
N HIS A 85 -5.30 26.82 -4.26
CA HIS A 85 -4.08 26.04 -4.10
C HIS A 85 -4.40 24.55 -3.95
N HIS A 86 -4.09 23.75 -4.97
CA HIS A 86 -4.15 22.30 -4.85
C HIS A 86 -3.25 21.81 -3.71
N ARG A 87 -3.79 20.99 -2.81
CA ARG A 87 -3.01 20.34 -1.76
C ARG A 87 -3.06 18.85 -1.97
N GLU A 88 -1.89 18.25 -2.16
CA GLU A 88 -1.73 16.80 -2.17
C GLU A 88 -2.10 16.25 -0.78
N GLN A 89 -2.92 15.22 -0.77
CA GLN A 89 -3.29 14.45 0.41
C GLN A 89 -3.03 12.98 0.13
N PHE A 90 -2.61 12.28 1.17
CA PHE A 90 -2.39 10.85 1.16
C PHE A 90 -3.59 10.16 1.80
N VAL A 91 -4.04 9.09 1.16
CA VAL A 91 -5.24 8.33 1.51
C VAL A 91 -4.86 6.85 1.63
N ALA A 92 -5.21 6.21 2.74
CA ALA A 92 -5.05 4.77 2.86
C ALA A 92 -6.07 4.04 1.97
N THR A 93 -5.58 3.12 1.14
CA THR A 93 -6.39 2.33 0.19
C THR A 93 -6.52 0.87 0.63
N ALA A 94 -5.51 0.34 1.31
CA ALA A 94 -5.51 -1.01 1.82
C ALA A 94 -6.32 -1.12 3.12
N ARG A 95 -7.14 -2.18 3.22
CA ARG A 95 -7.89 -2.52 4.43
C ARG A 95 -7.46 -3.84 5.05
N HIS A 96 -7.00 -4.77 4.22
CA HIS A 96 -6.59 -6.08 4.68
C HIS A 96 -5.29 -6.51 4.00
N VAL A 97 -4.42 -7.12 4.81
CA VAL A 97 -3.24 -7.86 4.35
C VAL A 97 -3.44 -9.31 4.77
N SER A 98 -3.36 -10.24 3.82
CA SER A 98 -3.39 -11.67 4.08
C SER A 98 -1.98 -12.23 3.95
N ILE A 99 -1.57 -13.07 4.90
CA ILE A 99 -0.29 -13.76 4.88
C ILE A 99 -0.59 -15.26 4.86
N SER A 100 -0.02 -15.95 3.88
CA SER A 100 -0.13 -17.41 3.73
C SER A 100 1.25 -18.04 3.95
N LEU A 101 1.24 -19.18 4.65
CA LEU A 101 2.42 -20.00 4.92
C LEU A 101 2.15 -21.38 4.33
N ASP A 102 2.83 -21.72 3.23
CA ASP A 102 2.63 -23.00 2.54
C ASP A 102 3.94 -23.50 1.93
N ASP A 103 4.16 -24.81 1.93
CA ASP A 103 5.36 -25.48 1.38
C ASP A 103 6.72 -24.83 1.76
N GLY A 104 6.79 -24.22 2.95
CA GLY A 104 7.99 -23.52 3.45
C GLY A 104 8.19 -22.11 2.88
N GLY A 105 7.26 -21.62 2.07
CA GLY A 105 7.18 -20.26 1.56
C GLY A 105 6.31 -19.33 2.40
N ILE A 106 6.47 -18.03 2.17
CA ILE A 106 5.64 -16.97 2.73
C ILE A 106 5.11 -16.14 1.57
N GLU A 107 3.80 -16.02 1.48
CA GLU A 107 3.12 -15.19 0.49
C GLU A 107 2.33 -14.10 1.21
N ALA A 108 2.24 -12.92 0.60
CA ALA A 108 1.44 -11.83 1.13
C ALA A 108 0.60 -11.19 0.02
N THR A 109 -0.64 -10.83 0.34
CA THR A 109 -1.55 -10.18 -0.59
C THR A 109 -2.24 -9.01 0.09
N VAL A 110 -2.31 -7.88 -0.61
CA VAL A 110 -3.01 -6.67 -0.17
C VAL A 110 -4.38 -6.63 -0.83
N SER A 111 -5.43 -6.41 -0.05
CA SER A 111 -6.78 -6.15 -0.55
C SER A 111 -7.13 -4.67 -0.38
N LEU A 112 -7.50 -4.04 -1.49
CA LEU A 112 -7.91 -2.64 -1.57
C LEU A 112 -9.43 -2.51 -1.46
N ASP A 113 -9.91 -1.44 -0.84
CA ASP A 113 -11.31 -1.04 -0.95
C ASP A 113 -11.46 -0.20 -2.23
N ARG A 114 -12.37 -0.60 -3.13
CA ARG A 114 -12.57 0.05 -4.44
C ARG A 114 -13.76 1.00 -4.41
#